data_AF-A0AA39CKF1-F1
#
_entry.id   AF-A0AA39CKF1-F1
#
_cell.length_a   1.000
_cell.length_b   1.000
_cell.length_c   1.000
_cell.angle_alpha   90.00
_cell.angle_beta   90.00
_cell.angle_gamma   90.00
#
_symmetry.space_group_name_H-M   'P 1'
#
loop_
_entity.id
_entity.type
_entity.pdbx_description
1 polymer ?
#
loop_
_entity_poly.entity_id
_entity_poly.type
_entity_poly.pdbx_seq_one_letter_code
_entity_poly.pdbx_strand_id
1 'polypeptide(L)'
;MAATVVTVPETAVVIEEKPSYSSPLSFLTDNAIAATISDTYSGLSARRKLMGLENPGTVDNIAREVQKDVLLSNFMFSGLRCDLQKVFSINPLFRLQHGFAMGSQALPPWQLMALYGTSDIFMQAAYSSDKSLTAWGNLRWSPRFVTKTQTSIDPRQTQAMVQIENEYTGDDFSASVKGLSPSIMEGGLTGIFIGSYLQSVTPRLSLGLEGVWQRPAMNNKPETALSYCARYRGTDWIASAQWLSQGSFGASYWRRLTDKVEAGVDCQLQFAPGFGAGMFGGVRKEGTTTVGVKYNFSNSVYRAQVDSAGKFGVVLERRVAPPVTLTFAAEIDQWKNTHKLGLAVSLEGAPEELQEIAERPENQSALPPPI
;
A
#
# COMPACT_ATOMS: atom_id res chain seq x y z
N MET A 1 60.66 18.98 39.16
CA MET A 1 59.44 18.22 39.47
C MET A 1 58.35 19.20 39.84
N ALA A 2 57.51 19.57 38.88
CA ALA A 2 56.30 20.35 39.10
C ALA A 2 55.25 19.76 38.15
N ALA A 3 54.24 19.11 38.72
CA ALA A 3 53.16 18.46 37.98
C ALA A 3 52.11 19.52 37.64
N THR A 4 51.96 19.82 36.35
CA THR A 4 50.95 20.72 35.81
C THR A 4 49.63 19.95 35.70
N VAL A 5 48.65 20.36 36.50
CA VAL A 5 47.27 19.86 36.48
C VAL A 5 46.59 20.36 35.20
N VAL A 6 46.23 19.44 34.31
CA VAL A 6 45.47 19.73 33.09
C VAL A 6 43.98 19.68 33.42
N THR A 7 43.33 20.84 33.37
CA THR A 7 41.88 21.04 33.52
C THR A 7 41.14 20.63 32.25
N VAL A 8 40.13 19.77 32.39
CA VAL A 8 39.19 19.35 31.32
C VAL A 8 38.14 20.47 31.11
N PRO A 9 37.80 20.87 29.87
CA PRO A 9 36.85 21.96 29.66
C PRO A 9 35.40 21.51 29.84
N GLU A 10 34.67 22.33 30.60
CA GLU A 10 33.24 22.26 30.90
C GLU A 10 32.42 22.58 29.64
N THR A 11 31.60 21.63 29.17
CA THR A 11 30.69 21.83 28.04
C THR A 11 29.53 22.72 28.46
N ALA A 12 29.51 23.95 27.93
CA ALA A 12 28.44 24.92 28.11
C ALA A 12 27.08 24.38 27.59
N VAL A 13 26.10 24.31 28.47
CA VAL A 13 24.69 24.06 28.13
C VAL A 13 24.10 25.37 27.63
N VAL A 14 23.80 25.45 26.33
CA VAL A 14 23.02 26.54 25.75
C VAL A 14 21.57 26.34 26.16
N ILE A 15 21.08 27.20 27.05
CA ILE A 15 19.66 27.28 27.43
C ILE A 15 18.97 28.11 26.35
N GLU A 16 18.12 27.48 25.54
CA GLU A 16 17.31 28.14 24.53
C GLU A 16 16.07 28.78 25.20
N GLU A 17 16.00 30.12 25.19
CA GLU A 17 14.84 30.89 25.70
C GLU A 17 13.58 30.59 24.86
N LYS A 18 12.53 30.06 25.50
CA LYS A 18 11.20 29.90 24.89
C LYS A 18 10.52 31.28 24.71
N PRO A 19 10.08 31.65 23.48
CA PRO A 19 9.27 32.85 23.30
C PRO A 19 7.86 32.62 23.84
N SER A 20 7.45 33.53 24.73
CA SER A 20 6.15 33.61 25.38
C SER A 20 5.06 34.08 24.40
N TYR A 21 4.27 33.15 23.87
CA TYR A 21 2.93 33.43 23.34
C TYR A 21 1.95 32.38 23.85
N SER A 22 1.07 32.82 24.75
CA SER A 22 0.05 32.04 25.45
C SER A 22 -1.01 31.49 24.50
N SER A 23 -0.93 30.20 24.19
CA SER A 23 -2.06 29.44 23.65
C SER A 23 -3.02 29.05 24.77
N PRO A 24 -4.35 29.11 24.57
CA PRO A 24 -5.37 28.79 25.59
C PRO A 24 -5.38 27.30 26.05
N LEU A 25 -4.44 26.49 25.55
CA LEU A 25 -4.19 25.11 25.96
C LEU A 25 -3.05 24.99 26.99
N SER A 26 -2.46 26.09 27.49
CA SER A 26 -1.34 26.10 28.45
C SER A 26 -1.64 25.33 29.75
N PHE A 27 -2.90 25.32 30.18
CA PHE A 27 -3.34 24.59 31.38
C PHE A 27 -3.12 23.07 31.28
N LEU A 28 -3.13 22.51 30.06
CA LEU A 28 -2.83 21.09 29.82
C LEU A 28 -1.32 20.81 29.80
N THR A 29 -0.48 21.81 29.57
CA THR A 29 0.98 21.68 29.47
C THR A 29 1.73 22.06 30.75
N ASP A 30 1.13 22.86 31.63
CA ASP A 30 1.73 23.35 32.89
C ASP A 30 1.58 22.36 34.07
N ASN A 31 0.87 21.24 33.88
CA ASN A 31 0.73 20.22 34.91
C ASN A 31 2.03 19.40 35.03
N ALA A 32 2.49 19.06 36.23
CA ALA A 32 3.74 18.30 36.45
C ALA A 32 3.76 16.95 35.71
N ILE A 33 2.58 16.34 35.52
CA ILE A 33 2.40 15.12 34.73
C ILE A 33 2.60 15.41 33.23
N ALA A 34 2.12 16.54 32.73
CA ALA A 34 2.29 16.94 31.33
C ALA A 34 3.73 17.37 31.03
N ALA A 35 4.39 18.07 31.95
CA ALA A 35 5.80 18.43 31.85
C ALA A 35 6.69 17.18 31.84
N THR A 36 6.46 16.22 32.75
CA THR A 36 7.21 14.94 32.74
C THR A 36 6.93 14.10 31.49
N ILE A 37 5.70 14.08 30.97
CA ILE A 37 5.38 13.44 29.68
C ILE A 37 6.06 14.17 28.52
N SER A 38 6.11 15.50 28.53
CA SER A 38 6.76 16.30 27.49
C SER A 38 8.28 16.14 27.51
N ASP A 39 8.90 16.12 28.68
CA ASP A 39 10.35 15.92 28.86
C ASP A 39 10.77 14.49 28.54
N THR A 40 9.95 13.50 28.92
CA THR A 40 10.19 12.11 28.49
C THR A 40 10.01 11.95 26.98
N TYR A 41 8.97 12.57 26.39
CA TYR A 41 8.78 12.57 24.95
C TYR A 41 9.91 13.26 24.19
N SER A 42 10.39 14.41 24.66
CA SER A 42 11.49 15.15 24.04
C SER A 42 12.81 14.41 24.17
N GLY A 43 13.11 13.81 25.33
CA GLY A 43 14.28 12.95 25.53
C GLY A 43 14.23 11.69 24.67
N LEU A 44 13.04 11.10 24.49
CA LEU A 44 12.85 9.92 23.65
C LEU A 44 12.91 10.30 22.15
N SER A 45 12.42 11.47 21.75
CA SER A 45 12.57 12.03 20.41
C SER A 45 14.04 12.33 20.08
N ALA A 46 14.79 12.90 21.02
CA ALA A 46 16.23 13.15 20.85
C ALA A 46 17.00 11.83 20.68
N ARG A 47 16.70 10.81 21.49
CA ARG A 47 17.27 9.47 21.34
C ARG A 47 16.87 8.80 20.02
N ARG A 48 15.63 8.98 19.55
CA ARG A 48 15.14 8.48 18.25
C ARG A 48 15.86 9.15 17.08
N LYS A 49 16.09 10.46 17.15
CA LYS A 49 16.87 11.20 16.15
C LYS A 49 18.32 10.72 16.09
N LEU A 50 18.94 10.44 17.24
CA LEU A 50 20.29 9.88 17.32
C LEU A 50 20.37 8.46 16.73
N MET A 51 19.29 7.67 16.81
CA MET A 51 19.22 6.33 16.24
C MET A 51 19.01 6.31 14.72
N GLY A 52 18.74 7.46 14.08
CA GLY A 52 18.61 7.56 12.62
C GLY A 52 17.54 6.63 12.05
N LEU A 53 16.45 6.43 12.79
CA LEU A 53 15.37 5.54 12.39
C LEU A 53 14.64 6.14 11.19
N GLU A 54 14.69 5.45 10.06
CA GLU A 54 13.90 5.81 8.89
C GLU A 54 12.44 5.39 9.08
N ASN A 55 11.56 6.13 8.43
CA ASN A 55 10.15 5.77 8.40
C ASN A 55 9.99 4.42 7.68
N PRO A 56 9.37 3.42 8.34
CA PRO A 56 9.22 2.09 7.79
C PRO A 56 8.18 1.95 6.67
N GLY A 57 7.42 3.00 6.38
CA GLY A 57 6.25 2.96 5.50
C GLY A 57 5.02 2.40 6.20
N THR A 58 3.92 2.23 5.46
CA THR A 58 2.68 1.69 6.01
C THR A 58 2.61 0.18 6.02
N VAL A 59 1.75 -0.37 6.88
CA VAL A 59 1.50 -1.81 6.99
C VAL A 59 1.08 -2.44 5.66
N ASP A 60 0.24 -1.74 4.88
CA ASP A 60 -0.18 -2.19 3.54
C ASP A 60 0.97 -2.21 2.53
N ASN A 61 1.98 -1.37 2.73
CA ASN A 61 3.15 -1.33 1.86
C ASN A 61 4.24 -2.31 2.30
N ILE A 62 4.13 -3.00 3.44
CA ILE A 62 5.14 -3.96 3.91
C ILE A 62 5.32 -5.13 2.92
N ALA A 63 4.21 -5.62 2.36
CA ALA A 63 4.22 -6.73 1.42
C ALA A 63 4.12 -6.27 -0.04
N ARG A 64 4.09 -4.95 -0.29
CA ARG A 64 3.88 -4.40 -1.62
C ARG A 64 4.96 -4.84 -2.61
N GLU A 65 6.22 -4.87 -2.18
CA GLU A 65 7.31 -5.23 -3.10
C GLU A 65 7.20 -6.68 -3.60
N VAL A 66 6.71 -7.60 -2.75
CA VAL A 66 6.51 -8.99 -3.16
C VAL A 66 5.13 -9.17 -3.79
N GLN A 67 4.05 -8.91 -3.05
CA GLN A 67 2.68 -9.23 -3.46
C GLN A 67 2.12 -8.34 -4.56
N LYS A 68 2.60 -7.10 -4.68
CA LYS A 68 2.06 -6.12 -5.63
C LYS A 68 3.05 -5.78 -6.74
N ASP A 69 4.36 -5.85 -6.51
CA ASP A 69 5.35 -5.53 -7.54
C ASP A 69 5.97 -6.77 -8.21
N VAL A 70 6.13 -7.89 -7.50
CA VAL A 70 6.69 -9.13 -8.07
C VAL A 70 5.60 -10.13 -8.46
N LEU A 71 4.59 -10.33 -7.62
CA LEU A 71 3.50 -11.28 -7.90
C LEU A 71 2.61 -10.79 -9.04
N LEU A 72 2.22 -11.74 -9.88
CA LEU A 72 1.38 -11.49 -11.04
C LEU A 72 -0.11 -11.43 -10.68
N SER A 73 -0.52 -11.80 -9.48
CA SER A 73 -1.94 -11.90 -9.09
C SER A 73 -2.77 -10.66 -9.43
N ASN A 74 -2.16 -9.47 -9.38
CA ASN A 74 -2.83 -8.21 -9.73
C ASN A 74 -2.75 -7.86 -11.23
N PHE A 75 -1.79 -8.40 -11.96
CA PHE A 75 -1.56 -8.12 -13.40
C PHE A 75 -2.09 -9.23 -14.31
N MET A 76 -2.43 -10.40 -13.76
CA MET A 76 -3.06 -11.47 -14.50
C MET A 76 -4.50 -11.08 -14.82
N PHE A 77 -4.85 -11.18 -16.09
CA PHE A 77 -6.22 -11.10 -16.56
C PHE A 77 -6.44 -12.19 -17.60
N SER A 78 -7.71 -12.53 -17.80
CA SER A 78 -8.14 -13.49 -18.81
C SER A 78 -8.94 -12.75 -19.88
N GLY A 79 -8.78 -13.13 -21.14
CA GLY A 79 -9.50 -12.54 -22.25
C GLY A 79 -8.85 -11.28 -22.84
N LEU A 80 -9.61 -10.58 -23.67
CA LEU A 80 -9.15 -9.39 -24.39
C LEU A 80 -9.49 -8.15 -23.58
N ARG A 81 -8.51 -7.26 -23.40
CA ARG A 81 -8.69 -5.96 -22.75
C ARG A 81 -8.15 -4.85 -23.65
N CYS A 82 -8.83 -3.73 -23.71
CA CYS A 82 -8.39 -2.55 -24.44
C CYS A 82 -8.61 -1.33 -23.56
N ASP A 83 -7.54 -0.65 -23.16
CA ASP A 83 -7.61 0.57 -22.36
C ASP A 83 -7.21 1.77 -23.22
N LEU A 84 -8.17 2.65 -23.51
CA LEU A 84 -7.90 3.93 -24.16
C LEU A 84 -7.85 5.02 -23.10
N GLN A 85 -6.66 5.53 -22.81
CA GLN A 85 -6.46 6.64 -21.91
C GLN A 85 -6.21 7.92 -22.70
N LYS A 86 -6.93 8.99 -22.35
CA LYS A 86 -6.68 10.35 -22.82
C LYS A 86 -6.31 11.23 -21.63
N VAL A 87 -5.16 11.89 -21.70
CA VAL A 87 -4.70 12.83 -20.66
C VAL A 87 -5.03 14.24 -21.12
N PHE A 88 -5.91 14.96 -20.45
CA PHE A 88 -6.31 16.30 -20.90
C PHE A 88 -5.42 17.42 -20.36
N SER A 89 -4.88 17.25 -19.15
CA SER A 89 -3.97 18.21 -18.53
C SER A 89 -3.00 17.49 -17.60
N ILE A 90 -1.78 18.00 -17.52
CA ILE A 90 -0.72 17.50 -16.62
C ILE A 90 -0.79 18.21 -15.26
N ASN A 91 -1.30 19.44 -15.20
CA ASN A 91 -1.42 20.21 -13.97
C ASN A 91 -2.66 21.14 -14.02
N PRO A 92 -3.76 20.83 -13.33
CA PRO A 92 -4.02 19.61 -12.54
C PRO A 92 -4.11 18.37 -13.45
N LEU A 93 -3.62 17.23 -12.95
CA LEU A 93 -3.62 15.97 -13.71
C LEU A 93 -5.06 15.50 -13.92
N PHE A 94 -5.56 15.61 -15.14
CA PHE A 94 -6.87 15.07 -15.51
C PHE A 94 -6.70 14.04 -16.62
N ARG A 95 -7.06 12.79 -16.33
CA ARG A 95 -7.05 11.69 -17.30
C ARG A 95 -8.40 11.00 -17.34
N LEU A 96 -8.81 10.61 -18.54
CA LEU A 96 -10.00 9.82 -18.77
C LEU A 96 -9.59 8.53 -19.48
N GLN A 97 -9.97 7.39 -18.92
CA GLN A 97 -9.64 6.07 -19.44
C GLN A 97 -10.93 5.31 -19.74
N HIS A 98 -11.05 4.80 -20.95
CA HIS A 98 -12.09 3.85 -21.36
C HIS A 98 -11.47 2.46 -21.37
N GLY A 99 -11.89 1.61 -20.44
CA GLY A 99 -11.53 0.20 -20.42
C GLY A 99 -12.62 -0.63 -21.08
N PHE A 100 -12.26 -1.37 -22.11
CA PHE A 100 -13.08 -2.40 -22.71
C PHE A 100 -12.49 -3.75 -22.32
N ALA A 101 -13.30 -4.67 -21.83
CA ALA A 101 -12.86 -6.03 -21.53
C ALA A 101 -13.82 -7.04 -22.16
N MET A 102 -13.31 -8.19 -22.58
CA MET A 102 -14.09 -9.25 -23.18
C MET A 102 -13.51 -10.61 -22.77
N GLY A 103 -14.37 -11.54 -22.35
CA GLY A 103 -13.95 -12.90 -22.00
C GLY A 103 -13.37 -13.06 -20.58
N SER A 104 -13.45 -12.02 -19.74
CA SER A 104 -13.18 -12.12 -18.30
C SER A 104 -14.48 -12.07 -17.52
N GLN A 105 -14.63 -12.92 -16.51
CA GLN A 105 -15.73 -12.82 -15.53
C GLN A 105 -15.46 -11.76 -14.46
N ALA A 106 -14.19 -11.34 -14.29
CA ALA A 106 -13.78 -10.41 -13.24
C ALA A 106 -13.83 -8.94 -13.68
N LEU A 107 -13.72 -8.66 -14.99
CA LEU A 107 -13.71 -7.30 -15.53
C LEU A 107 -15.02 -7.01 -16.26
N PRO A 108 -15.71 -5.90 -15.95
CA PRO A 108 -16.89 -5.46 -16.68
C PRO A 108 -16.58 -5.25 -18.17
N PRO A 109 -17.54 -5.51 -19.08
CA PRO A 109 -17.33 -5.33 -20.51
C PRO A 109 -16.92 -3.91 -20.92
N TRP A 110 -17.45 -2.92 -20.22
CA TRP A 110 -17.08 -1.52 -20.38
C TRP A 110 -16.97 -0.84 -19.01
N GLN A 111 -15.89 -0.09 -18.83
CA GLN A 111 -15.65 0.77 -17.67
C GLN A 111 -15.11 2.13 -18.12
N LEU A 112 -15.65 3.19 -17.54
CA LEU A 112 -15.17 4.55 -17.69
C LEU A 112 -14.47 4.97 -16.40
N MET A 113 -13.18 5.24 -16.46
CA MET A 113 -12.39 5.70 -15.34
C MET A 113 -11.95 7.15 -15.56
N ALA A 114 -12.42 8.06 -14.71
CA ALA A 114 -11.95 9.43 -14.65
C ALA A 114 -11.00 9.58 -13.47
N LEU A 115 -9.92 10.32 -13.64
CA LEU A 115 -8.98 10.63 -12.58
C LEU A 115 -8.58 12.09 -12.63
N TYR A 116 -8.58 12.68 -11.45
CA TYR A 116 -8.27 14.07 -11.19
C TYR A 116 -7.26 14.15 -10.04
N GLY A 117 -6.13 14.81 -10.25
CA GLY A 117 -5.05 14.89 -9.28
C GLY A 117 -4.44 16.29 -9.21
N THR A 118 -4.26 16.77 -7.99
CA THR A 118 -3.48 17.95 -7.60
C THR A 118 -2.41 17.51 -6.60
N SER A 119 -1.60 18.44 -6.08
CA SER A 119 -0.58 18.15 -5.06
C SER A 119 -1.16 17.48 -3.80
N ASP A 120 -2.38 17.88 -3.42
CA ASP A 120 -2.97 17.53 -2.13
C ASP A 120 -4.22 16.67 -2.26
N ILE A 121 -4.91 16.71 -3.40
CA ILE A 121 -6.15 15.97 -3.64
C ILE A 121 -5.97 15.08 -4.85
N PHE A 122 -6.25 13.79 -4.70
CA PHE A 122 -6.29 12.83 -5.78
C PHE A 122 -7.60 12.06 -5.75
N MET A 123 -8.43 12.23 -6.77
CA MET A 123 -9.72 11.59 -6.92
C MET A 123 -9.73 10.73 -8.17
N GLN A 124 -10.35 9.57 -8.07
CA GLN A 124 -10.52 8.63 -9.16
C GLN A 124 -11.92 8.04 -9.06
N ALA A 125 -12.66 8.02 -10.16
CA ALA A 125 -13.97 7.40 -10.22
C ALA A 125 -13.99 6.46 -11.42
N ALA A 126 -14.37 5.20 -11.21
CA ALA A 126 -14.63 4.24 -12.26
C ALA A 126 -16.11 3.83 -12.23
N TYR A 127 -16.77 4.03 -13.37
CA TYR A 127 -18.15 3.68 -13.62
C TYR A 127 -18.21 2.54 -14.63
N SER A 128 -18.91 1.47 -14.29
CA SER A 128 -18.97 0.26 -15.10
C SER A 128 -20.34 0.09 -15.76
N SER A 129 -20.40 -0.72 -16.82
CA SER A 129 -21.63 -0.99 -17.58
C SER A 129 -22.75 -1.64 -16.77
N ASP A 130 -22.41 -2.32 -15.68
CA ASP A 130 -23.37 -2.93 -14.74
C ASP A 130 -23.95 -1.93 -13.73
N LYS A 131 -23.64 -0.64 -13.91
CA LYS A 131 -23.96 0.48 -13.00
C LYS A 131 -23.24 0.38 -11.65
N SER A 132 -22.20 -0.44 -11.54
CA SER A 132 -21.28 -0.35 -10.40
C SER A 132 -20.45 0.93 -10.51
N LEU A 133 -20.34 1.64 -9.40
CA LEU A 133 -19.56 2.86 -9.26
C LEU A 133 -18.52 2.64 -8.17
N THR A 134 -17.25 2.76 -8.53
CA THR A 134 -16.14 2.79 -7.58
C THR A 134 -15.53 4.17 -7.60
N ALA A 135 -15.34 4.77 -6.43
CA ALA A 135 -14.75 6.08 -6.26
C ALA A 135 -13.66 5.98 -5.20
N TRP A 136 -12.50 6.54 -5.49
CA TRP A 136 -11.37 6.71 -4.59
C TRP A 136 -11.06 8.20 -4.47
N GLY A 137 -10.84 8.68 -3.26
CA GLY A 137 -10.51 10.06 -2.96
C GLY A 137 -9.46 10.11 -1.88
N ASN A 138 -8.24 10.49 -2.25
CA ASN A 138 -7.14 10.71 -1.33
C ASN A 138 -7.03 12.22 -1.09
N LEU A 139 -7.19 12.62 0.17
CA LEU A 139 -7.04 13.98 0.65
C LEU A 139 -5.84 14.02 1.60
N ARG A 140 -4.84 14.80 1.23
CA ARG A 140 -3.67 15.08 2.06
C ARG A 140 -3.93 16.38 2.82
N TRP A 141 -4.16 16.28 4.12
CA TRP A 141 -4.32 17.45 4.99
C TRP A 141 -2.97 18.07 5.35
N SER A 142 -1.97 17.21 5.52
CA SER A 142 -0.57 17.60 5.68
C SER A 142 0.29 16.53 5.01
N PRO A 143 1.58 16.78 4.71
CA PRO A 143 2.47 15.76 4.14
C PRO A 143 2.53 14.45 4.96
N ARG A 144 2.16 14.53 6.25
CA ARG A 144 2.19 13.44 7.22
C ARG A 144 0.84 12.81 7.50
N PHE A 145 -0.27 13.49 7.13
CA PHE A 145 -1.62 13.02 7.42
C PHE A 145 -2.45 12.98 6.13
N VAL A 146 -2.77 11.76 5.71
CA VAL A 146 -3.51 11.47 4.49
C VAL A 146 -4.76 10.70 4.83
N THR A 147 -5.91 11.20 4.43
CA THR A 147 -7.18 10.49 4.48
C THR A 147 -7.48 9.95 3.09
N LYS A 148 -7.72 8.65 2.97
CA LYS A 148 -8.14 7.98 1.74
C LYS A 148 -9.54 7.46 1.93
N THR A 149 -10.44 7.82 1.03
CA THR A 149 -11.83 7.38 1.04
C THR A 149 -12.06 6.55 -0.21
N GLN A 150 -12.55 5.34 -0.06
CA GLN A 150 -12.92 4.44 -1.13
C GLN A 150 -14.38 4.08 -0.98
N THR A 151 -15.19 4.34 -2.00
CA THR A 151 -16.61 4.00 -2.03
C THR A 151 -16.86 3.12 -3.23
N SER A 152 -17.29 1.88 -3.03
CA SER A 152 -17.75 1.00 -4.09
C SER A 152 -19.23 0.68 -3.90
N ILE A 153 -20.03 1.11 -4.87
CA ILE A 153 -21.45 0.85 -4.97
C ILE A 153 -21.63 -0.17 -6.07
N ASP A 154 -21.98 -1.39 -5.71
CA ASP A 154 -22.39 -2.41 -6.67
C ASP A 154 -23.91 -2.58 -6.57
N PRO A 155 -24.70 -2.31 -7.62
CA PRO A 155 -26.15 -2.47 -7.59
C PRO A 155 -26.63 -3.92 -7.40
N ARG A 156 -25.74 -4.91 -7.54
CA ARG A 156 -26.03 -6.32 -7.22
C ARG A 156 -25.92 -6.60 -5.73
N GLN A 157 -25.22 -5.76 -4.97
CA GLN A 157 -25.09 -5.86 -3.53
C GLN A 157 -26.06 -4.88 -2.85
N THR A 158 -26.83 -5.36 -1.88
CA THR A 158 -27.81 -4.53 -1.14
C THR A 158 -27.14 -3.44 -0.29
N GLN A 159 -25.82 -3.51 -0.08
CA GLN A 159 -25.06 -2.55 0.70
C GLN A 159 -23.92 -1.94 -0.11
N ALA A 160 -23.82 -0.62 -0.08
CA ALA A 160 -22.64 0.10 -0.56
C ALA A 160 -21.48 -0.10 0.41
N MET A 161 -20.29 -0.43 -0.10
CA MET A 161 -19.09 -0.52 0.72
C MET A 161 -18.39 0.84 0.72
N VAL A 162 -18.29 1.43 1.90
CA VAL A 162 -17.56 2.69 2.12
C VAL A 162 -16.38 2.40 3.04
N GLN A 163 -15.17 2.57 2.54
CA GLN A 163 -13.93 2.40 3.27
C GLN A 163 -13.27 3.76 3.47
N ILE A 164 -13.02 4.12 4.72
CA ILE A 164 -12.34 5.36 5.11
C ILE A 164 -11.06 4.96 5.81
N GLU A 165 -9.93 5.32 5.23
CA GLU A 165 -8.61 5.10 5.79
C GLU A 165 -8.00 6.44 6.19
N ASN A 166 -7.50 6.54 7.41
CA ASN A 166 -6.74 7.67 7.89
C ASN A 166 -5.33 7.19 8.18
N GLU A 167 -4.36 7.75 7.48
CA GLU A 167 -2.95 7.37 7.54
C GLU A 167 -2.17 8.53 8.15
N TYR A 168 -1.47 8.25 9.23
CA TYR A 168 -0.56 9.16 9.89
C TYR A 168 0.87 8.60 9.85
N THR A 169 1.73 9.31 9.16
CA THR A 169 3.11 8.93 8.89
C THR A 169 4.03 9.81 9.75
N GLY A 170 4.47 9.25 10.87
CA GLY A 170 5.40 9.85 11.82
C GLY A 170 6.85 9.82 11.32
N ASP A 171 7.83 10.16 12.16
CA ASP A 171 9.25 10.07 11.74
C ASP A 171 9.73 8.60 11.83
N ASP A 172 9.33 7.90 12.89
CA ASP A 172 9.77 6.54 13.21
C ASP A 172 8.63 5.53 13.38
N PHE A 173 7.39 5.99 13.23
CA PHE A 173 6.19 5.16 13.26
C PHE A 173 5.19 5.55 12.17
N SER A 174 4.35 4.62 11.76
CA SER A 174 3.17 4.84 10.94
C SER A 174 1.96 4.27 11.66
N ALA A 175 0.90 5.06 11.77
CA ALA A 175 -0.38 4.59 12.26
C ALA A 175 -1.40 4.71 11.12
N SER A 176 -2.21 3.68 10.90
CA SER A 176 -3.36 3.80 10.00
C SER A 176 -4.62 3.25 10.65
N VAL A 177 -5.73 3.92 10.41
CA VAL A 177 -7.05 3.50 10.90
C VAL A 177 -7.97 3.39 9.70
N LYS A 178 -8.48 2.20 9.44
CA LYS A 178 -9.40 1.89 8.35
C LYS A 178 -10.76 1.55 8.93
N GLY A 179 -11.81 2.20 8.46
CA GLY A 179 -13.19 1.84 8.74
C GLY A 179 -13.86 1.37 7.46
N LEU A 180 -14.36 0.14 7.40
CA LEU A 180 -15.14 -0.39 6.28
C LEU A 180 -16.61 -0.49 6.68
N SER A 181 -17.46 0.03 5.80
CA SER A 181 -18.92 0.09 5.89
C SER A 181 -19.40 0.49 7.28
N PRO A 182 -19.05 1.69 7.80
CA PRO A 182 -19.57 2.17 9.07
C PRO A 182 -21.06 2.50 8.91
N SER A 183 -21.93 1.54 9.16
CA SER A 183 -23.39 1.75 9.14
C SER A 183 -23.83 2.30 10.50
N ILE A 184 -23.80 3.62 10.63
CA ILE A 184 -24.30 4.35 11.82
C ILE A 184 -25.85 4.44 11.82
N MET A 185 -26.48 4.04 10.71
CA MET A 185 -27.88 4.35 10.41
C MET A 185 -28.91 3.49 11.16
N GLU A 186 -28.48 2.48 11.92
CA GLU A 186 -29.38 1.54 12.62
C GLU A 186 -29.14 1.51 14.15
N GLY A 187 -28.68 2.61 14.74
CA GLY A 187 -28.64 2.78 16.20
C GLY A 187 -27.50 2.06 16.95
N GLY A 188 -26.53 1.49 16.22
CA GLY A 188 -25.33 0.87 16.79
C GLY A 188 -24.10 1.02 15.88
N LEU A 189 -22.89 0.89 16.46
CA LEU A 189 -21.65 0.88 15.68
C LEU A 189 -21.48 -0.51 15.05
N THR A 190 -21.90 -0.65 13.78
CA THR A 190 -21.62 -1.82 12.94
C THR A 190 -20.64 -1.45 11.84
N GLY A 191 -19.70 -2.34 11.55
CA GLY A 191 -18.60 -2.09 10.63
C GLY A 191 -17.33 -2.82 11.02
N ILE A 192 -16.35 -2.74 10.15
CA ILE A 192 -15.00 -3.29 10.37
C ILE A 192 -14.08 -2.11 10.61
N PHE A 193 -13.38 -2.12 11.74
CA PHE A 193 -12.37 -1.13 12.08
C PHE A 193 -11.02 -1.83 12.20
N ILE A 194 -10.06 -1.42 11.39
CA ILE A 194 -8.71 -1.94 11.38
C ILE A 194 -7.78 -0.83 11.86
N GLY A 195 -7.18 -1.00 13.03
CA GLY A 195 -6.14 -0.12 13.55
C GLY A 195 -4.79 -0.78 13.35
N SER A 196 -3.95 -0.21 12.50
CA SER A 196 -2.58 -0.66 12.30
C SER A 196 -1.60 0.35 12.88
N TYR A 197 -0.57 -0.18 13.54
CA TYR A 197 0.52 0.60 14.10
C TYR A 197 1.83 -0.11 13.79
N LEU A 198 2.76 0.59 13.18
CA LEU A 198 4.06 0.05 12.84
C LEU A 198 5.15 1.01 13.26
N GLN A 199 6.18 0.46 13.89
CA GLN A 199 7.29 1.22 14.45
C GLN A 199 8.63 0.59 14.07
N SER A 200 9.57 1.43 13.65
CA SER A 200 10.97 1.03 13.46
C SER A 200 11.64 0.86 14.83
N VAL A 201 12.04 -0.36 15.16
CA VAL A 201 12.77 -0.67 16.41
C VAL A 201 14.28 -0.51 16.18
N THR A 202 14.76 -0.86 15.00
CA THR A 202 16.12 -0.59 14.54
C THR A 202 16.08 -0.04 13.11
N PRO A 203 17.17 0.55 12.59
CA PRO A 203 17.21 1.03 11.21
C PRO A 203 16.91 -0.04 10.14
N ARG A 204 16.97 -1.33 10.52
CA ARG A 204 16.71 -2.47 9.64
C ARG A 204 15.46 -3.27 10.00
N LEU A 205 15.02 -3.25 11.25
CA LEU A 205 13.88 -4.03 11.73
C LEU A 205 12.75 -3.11 12.18
N SER A 206 11.58 -3.33 11.60
CA SER A 206 10.34 -2.65 11.95
C SER A 206 9.30 -3.67 12.34
N LEU A 207 8.62 -3.43 13.46
CA LEU A 207 7.58 -4.30 14.00
C LEU A 207 6.28 -3.51 14.04
N GLY A 208 5.17 -4.18 13.75
CA GLY A 208 3.87 -3.58 13.84
C GLY A 208 2.80 -4.56 14.32
N LEU A 209 1.68 -3.98 14.69
CA LEU A 209 0.49 -4.62 15.18
C LEU A 209 -0.69 -4.11 14.37
N GLU A 210 -1.59 -5.00 14.02
CA GLU A 210 -2.83 -4.66 13.34
C GLU A 210 -3.99 -5.29 14.10
N GLY A 211 -4.81 -4.46 14.73
CA GLY A 211 -6.03 -4.88 15.40
C GLY A 211 -7.21 -4.73 14.45
N VAL A 212 -7.88 -5.83 14.13
CA VAL A 212 -9.15 -5.85 13.42
C VAL A 212 -10.25 -6.02 14.45
N TRP A 213 -11.13 -5.03 14.55
CA TRP A 213 -12.38 -5.12 15.27
C TRP A 213 -13.50 -5.17 14.25
N GLN A 214 -14.24 -6.28 14.19
CA GLN A 214 -15.35 -6.43 13.27
C GLN A 214 -16.63 -6.74 14.00
N ARG A 215 -17.69 -6.02 13.63
CA ARG A 215 -19.05 -6.30 14.06
C ARG A 215 -19.98 -6.32 12.84
N PRO A 216 -20.22 -7.50 12.24
CA PRO A 216 -20.96 -7.60 10.97
C PRO A 216 -22.46 -7.33 11.10
N ALA A 217 -23.05 -7.54 12.28
CA ALA A 217 -24.45 -7.22 12.56
C ALA A 217 -24.64 -6.92 14.05
N MET A 218 -25.68 -6.18 14.42
CA MET A 218 -25.95 -5.81 15.82
C MET A 218 -26.15 -7.04 16.73
N ASN A 219 -26.65 -8.14 16.18
CA ASN A 219 -26.84 -9.41 16.88
C ASN A 219 -25.57 -10.26 17.02
N ASN A 220 -24.51 -9.96 16.27
CA ASN A 220 -23.25 -10.68 16.34
C ASN A 220 -22.33 -10.08 17.41
N LYS A 221 -21.64 -10.96 18.13
CA LYS A 221 -20.59 -10.55 19.07
C LYS A 221 -19.47 -9.84 18.31
N PRO A 222 -18.87 -8.79 18.88
CA PRO A 222 -17.70 -8.16 18.28
C PRO A 222 -16.55 -9.17 18.26
N GLU A 223 -15.98 -9.38 17.09
CA GLU A 223 -14.78 -10.20 16.93
C GLU A 223 -13.57 -9.27 16.87
N THR A 224 -12.57 -9.57 17.67
CA THR A 224 -11.29 -8.86 17.65
C THR A 224 -10.20 -9.83 17.27
N ALA A 225 -9.46 -9.50 16.22
CA ALA A 225 -8.27 -10.22 15.79
C ALA A 225 -7.07 -9.29 15.91
N LEU A 226 -5.97 -9.80 16.44
CA LEU A 226 -4.71 -9.06 16.56
C LEU A 226 -3.66 -9.73 15.70
N SER A 227 -3.23 -9.03 14.68
CA SER A 227 -2.23 -9.47 13.73
C SER A 227 -0.89 -8.82 14.06
N TYR A 228 0.18 -9.56 13.82
CA TYR A 228 1.55 -9.09 14.02
C TYR A 228 2.22 -8.97 12.66
N CYS A 229 2.92 -7.88 12.42
CA CYS A 229 3.73 -7.71 11.23
C CYS A 229 5.18 -7.40 11.61
N ALA A 230 6.12 -7.95 10.84
CA ALA A 230 7.53 -7.72 10.99
C ALA A 230 8.12 -7.48 9.60
N ARG A 231 9.00 -6.49 9.50
CA ARG A 231 9.73 -6.17 8.29
C ARG A 231 11.20 -6.04 8.62
N TYR A 232 12.03 -6.73 7.85
CA TYR A 232 13.47 -6.69 7.97
C TYR A 232 14.10 -6.27 6.64
N ARG A 233 14.76 -5.11 6.63
CA ARG A 233 15.47 -4.53 5.49
C ARG A 233 16.96 -4.85 5.60
N GLY A 234 17.44 -5.76 4.75
CA GLY A 234 18.85 -5.94 4.45
C GLY A 234 19.33 -4.92 3.41
N THR A 235 20.60 -4.99 3.01
CA THR A 235 21.18 -4.07 2.01
C THR A 235 20.55 -4.25 0.63
N ASP A 236 20.34 -5.50 0.19
CA ASP A 236 19.83 -5.84 -1.15
C ASP A 236 18.56 -6.72 -1.12
N TRP A 237 18.05 -7.01 0.07
CA TRP A 237 16.90 -7.89 0.27
C TRP A 237 16.01 -7.37 1.40
N ILE A 238 14.73 -7.70 1.32
CA ILE A 238 13.71 -7.32 2.30
C ILE A 238 12.92 -8.57 2.63
N ALA A 239 12.90 -8.96 3.89
CA ALA A 239 11.97 -9.98 4.37
C ALA A 239 10.81 -9.30 5.09
N SER A 240 9.61 -9.84 4.91
CA SER A 240 8.48 -9.49 5.75
C SER A 240 7.74 -10.73 6.20
N ALA A 241 7.15 -10.65 7.39
CA ALA A 241 6.32 -11.69 7.95
C ALA A 241 5.07 -11.04 8.53
N GLN A 242 3.93 -11.65 8.30
CA GLN A 242 2.64 -11.23 8.81
C GLN A 242 1.95 -12.46 9.40
N TRP A 243 1.57 -12.37 10.65
CA TRP A 243 0.75 -13.36 11.32
C TRP A 243 -0.61 -12.75 11.61
N LEU A 244 -1.63 -13.25 10.93
CA LEU A 244 -3.04 -12.96 11.22
C LEU A 244 -3.55 -13.93 12.29
N SER A 245 -4.09 -13.42 13.41
CA SER A 245 -4.61 -14.29 14.48
C SER A 245 -5.78 -15.18 14.08
N GLN A 246 -6.40 -14.92 12.93
CA GLN A 246 -7.41 -15.80 12.30
C GLN A 246 -6.81 -17.06 11.65
N GLY A 247 -5.51 -17.32 11.85
CA GLY A 247 -4.86 -18.55 11.44
C GLY A 247 -4.11 -18.44 10.12
N SER A 248 -3.87 -17.26 9.57
CA SER A 248 -3.01 -17.10 8.39
C SER A 248 -1.61 -16.64 8.81
N PHE A 249 -0.58 -17.25 8.25
CA PHE A 249 0.80 -16.79 8.35
C PHE A 249 1.36 -16.57 6.95
N GLY A 250 1.74 -15.33 6.63
CA GLY A 250 2.40 -14.95 5.40
C GLY A 250 3.86 -14.59 5.67
N ALA A 251 4.79 -15.13 4.91
CA ALA A 251 6.19 -14.75 4.92
C ALA A 251 6.64 -14.48 3.49
N SER A 252 7.15 -13.28 3.24
CA SER A 252 7.63 -12.87 1.93
C SER A 252 9.09 -12.44 2.00
N TYR A 253 9.82 -12.74 0.93
CA TYR A 253 11.22 -12.44 0.77
C TYR A 253 11.45 -11.83 -0.60
N TRP A 254 11.85 -10.58 -0.64
CA TRP A 254 12.23 -9.86 -1.84
C TRP A 254 13.74 -9.70 -1.89
N ARG A 255 14.32 -9.83 -3.08
CA ARG A 255 15.73 -9.55 -3.32
C ARG A 255 15.93 -8.95 -4.70
N ARG A 256 16.71 -7.88 -4.75
CA ARG A 256 17.24 -7.35 -6.01
C ARG A 256 18.49 -8.13 -6.39
N LEU A 257 18.47 -8.83 -7.52
CA LEU A 257 19.62 -9.58 -8.01
C LEU A 257 20.53 -8.68 -8.86
N THR A 258 19.93 -7.76 -9.61
CA THR A 258 20.60 -6.84 -10.53
C THR A 258 19.71 -5.62 -10.71
N ASP A 259 20.23 -4.49 -11.20
CA ASP A 259 19.41 -3.27 -11.43
C ASP A 259 18.22 -3.47 -12.37
N LYS A 260 18.22 -4.56 -13.15
CA LYS A 260 17.14 -4.94 -14.07
C LYS A 260 16.34 -6.15 -13.59
N VAL A 261 16.75 -6.85 -12.54
CA VAL A 261 16.19 -8.14 -12.15
C VAL A 261 15.89 -8.18 -10.65
N GLU A 262 14.61 -8.41 -10.35
CA GLU A 262 14.07 -8.54 -9.00
C GLU A 262 13.47 -9.94 -8.85
N ALA A 263 13.76 -10.61 -7.74
CA ALA A 263 13.12 -11.88 -7.39
C ALA A 263 12.36 -11.72 -6.07
N GLY A 264 11.25 -12.43 -5.97
CA GLY A 264 10.41 -12.46 -4.79
C GLY A 264 9.91 -13.86 -4.53
N VAL A 265 9.85 -14.25 -3.26
CA VAL A 265 9.22 -15.48 -2.80
C VAL A 265 8.16 -15.08 -1.79
N ASP A 266 6.93 -15.57 -1.96
CA ASP A 266 5.86 -15.40 -0.99
C ASP A 266 5.36 -16.76 -0.53
N CYS A 267 5.31 -16.97 0.77
CA CYS A 267 4.83 -18.18 1.40
C CYS A 267 3.62 -17.83 2.27
N GLN A 268 2.44 -18.29 1.86
CA GLN A 268 1.21 -18.10 2.61
C GLN A 268 0.73 -19.45 3.15
N LEU A 269 0.58 -19.53 4.47
CA LEU A 269 0.07 -20.68 5.20
C LEU A 269 -1.27 -20.28 5.81
N GLN A 270 -2.34 -20.98 5.45
CA GLN A 270 -3.66 -20.83 6.05
C GLN A 270 -3.95 -22.04 6.94
N PHE A 271 -4.13 -21.77 8.23
CA PHE A 271 -4.60 -22.66 9.26
C PHE A 271 -6.02 -22.25 9.63
N ALA A 272 -6.97 -22.49 8.71
CA ALA A 272 -8.37 -22.24 9.03
C ALA A 272 -8.89 -23.42 9.88
N PRO A 273 -9.37 -23.19 11.12
CA PRO A 273 -10.27 -24.15 11.74
C PRO A 273 -11.51 -24.21 10.86
N GLY A 274 -11.83 -25.39 10.32
CA GLY A 274 -13.00 -25.54 9.46
C GLY A 274 -14.24 -24.96 10.15
N PHE A 275 -15.04 -24.19 9.42
CA PHE A 275 -16.34 -23.69 9.88
C PHE A 275 -17.27 -24.91 10.08
N GLY A 276 -17.17 -25.52 11.25
CA GLY A 276 -17.78 -26.81 11.54
C GLY A 276 -16.99 -27.55 12.62
N ALA A 277 -17.29 -27.25 13.87
CA ALA A 277 -16.93 -28.07 15.03
C ALA A 277 -17.72 -29.39 15.06
N GLY A 278 -17.75 -30.10 13.94
CA GLY A 278 -18.31 -31.43 13.79
C GLY A 278 -17.19 -32.40 13.45
N MET A 279 -17.27 -33.61 14.01
CA MET A 279 -16.34 -34.76 13.98
C MET A 279 -15.71 -35.17 12.61
N PHE A 280 -15.95 -34.43 11.53
CA PHE A 280 -15.40 -34.65 10.18
C PHE A 280 -14.84 -33.37 9.50
N GLY A 281 -14.86 -32.21 10.18
CA GLY A 281 -14.26 -30.97 9.69
C GLY A 281 -12.80 -30.84 10.10
N GLY A 282 -11.89 -31.53 9.39
CA GLY A 282 -10.46 -31.42 9.64
C GLY A 282 -9.96 -29.97 9.54
N VAL A 283 -8.95 -29.63 10.35
CA VAL A 283 -8.21 -28.36 10.22
C VAL A 283 -7.66 -28.29 8.80
N ARG A 284 -8.13 -27.33 7.99
CA ARG A 284 -7.58 -27.12 6.66
C ARG A 284 -6.26 -26.39 6.82
N LYS A 285 -5.18 -27.16 6.70
CA LYS A 285 -3.81 -26.66 6.60
C LYS A 285 -3.47 -26.61 5.13
N GLU A 286 -3.65 -25.44 4.53
CA GLU A 286 -3.30 -25.20 3.13
C GLU A 286 -2.14 -24.23 3.09
N GLY A 287 -1.10 -24.57 2.34
CA GLY A 287 0.09 -23.75 2.18
C GLY A 287 0.39 -23.56 0.70
N THR A 288 0.52 -22.32 0.28
CA THR A 288 0.90 -21.96 -1.08
C THR A 288 2.18 -21.14 -1.03
N THR A 289 3.21 -21.62 -1.71
CA THR A 289 4.47 -20.89 -1.87
C THR A 289 4.61 -20.51 -3.33
N THR A 290 4.69 -19.22 -3.58
CA THR A 290 4.87 -18.64 -4.91
C THR A 290 6.27 -18.05 -5.03
N VAL A 291 6.93 -18.31 -6.15
CA VAL A 291 8.22 -17.74 -6.50
C VAL A 291 8.02 -16.92 -7.76
N GLY A 292 8.33 -15.64 -7.70
CA GLY A 292 8.21 -14.70 -8.81
C GLY A 292 9.55 -14.06 -9.16
N VAL A 293 9.73 -13.76 -10.44
CA VAL A 293 10.85 -12.98 -10.94
C VAL A 293 10.32 -11.91 -11.89
N LYS A 294 10.83 -10.69 -11.73
CA LYS A 294 10.53 -9.54 -12.55
C LYS A 294 11.82 -9.07 -13.23
N TYR A 295 11.74 -8.97 -14.54
CA TYR A 295 12.77 -8.44 -15.42
C TYR A 295 12.27 -7.13 -16.00
N ASN A 296 12.94 -6.04 -15.65
CA ASN A 296 12.63 -4.71 -16.15
C ASN A 296 13.67 -4.30 -17.19
N PHE A 297 13.24 -4.20 -18.44
CA PHE A 297 14.01 -3.61 -19.54
C PHE A 297 13.40 -2.27 -19.92
N SER A 298 14.18 -1.40 -20.57
CA SER A 298 13.74 -0.03 -20.91
C SER A 298 12.40 0.04 -21.66
N ASN A 299 12.15 -0.92 -22.56
CA ASN A 299 10.93 -0.95 -23.36
C ASN A 299 10.06 -2.20 -23.14
N SER A 300 10.37 -3.03 -22.12
CA SER A 300 9.60 -4.22 -21.79
C SER A 300 9.74 -4.64 -20.35
N VAL A 301 8.64 -5.03 -19.72
CA VAL A 301 8.63 -5.64 -18.39
C VAL A 301 8.15 -7.08 -18.53
N TYR A 302 9.00 -8.01 -18.15
CA TYR A 302 8.67 -9.43 -18.13
C TYR A 302 8.56 -9.91 -16.69
N ARG A 303 7.47 -10.58 -16.35
CA ARG A 303 7.23 -11.11 -15.02
C ARG A 303 6.79 -12.56 -15.14
N ALA A 304 7.39 -13.42 -14.34
CA ALA A 304 7.06 -14.85 -14.30
C ALA A 304 6.86 -15.26 -12.85
N GLN A 305 5.89 -16.14 -12.61
CA GLN A 305 5.66 -16.73 -11.30
C GLN A 305 5.39 -18.23 -11.40
N VAL A 306 5.82 -18.94 -10.37
CA VAL A 306 5.60 -20.37 -10.17
C VAL A 306 4.98 -20.57 -8.79
N ASP A 307 3.84 -21.23 -8.73
CA ASP A 307 3.15 -21.56 -7.49
C ASP A 307 3.30 -23.04 -7.16
N SER A 308 3.42 -23.38 -5.87
CA SER A 308 3.49 -24.75 -5.36
C SER A 308 2.23 -25.57 -5.67
N ALA A 309 1.11 -24.91 -5.99
CA ALA A 309 -0.12 -25.55 -6.46
C ALA A 309 -0.04 -26.05 -7.92
N GLY A 310 1.11 -25.92 -8.60
CA GLY A 310 1.29 -26.34 -10.00
C GLY A 310 0.77 -25.33 -11.01
N LYS A 311 0.68 -24.06 -10.62
CA LYS A 311 0.29 -22.96 -11.50
C LYS A 311 1.50 -22.16 -11.93
N PHE A 312 1.57 -21.88 -13.22
CA PHE A 312 2.60 -21.05 -13.84
C PHE A 312 1.92 -19.81 -14.42
N GLY A 313 2.43 -18.63 -14.08
CA GLY A 313 1.94 -17.37 -14.60
C GLY A 313 3.06 -16.62 -15.31
N VAL A 314 2.78 -16.03 -16.45
CA VAL A 314 3.71 -15.15 -17.17
C VAL A 314 2.95 -13.92 -17.65
N VAL A 315 3.51 -12.75 -17.38
CA VAL A 315 3.05 -11.47 -17.94
C VAL A 315 4.20 -10.80 -18.67
N LEU A 316 3.99 -10.45 -19.93
CA LEU A 316 4.91 -9.69 -20.76
C LEU A 316 4.25 -8.37 -21.17
N GLU A 317 4.78 -7.27 -20.66
CA GLU A 317 4.43 -5.92 -21.09
C GLU A 317 5.49 -5.42 -22.05
N ARG A 318 5.11 -5.03 -23.26
CA ARG A 318 6.00 -4.50 -24.29
C ARG A 318 5.46 -3.18 -24.81
N ARG A 319 6.27 -2.12 -24.68
CA ARG A 319 5.99 -0.84 -25.33
C ARG A 319 6.43 -0.92 -26.79
N VAL A 320 5.47 -0.98 -27.71
CA VAL A 320 5.73 -1.09 -29.16
C VAL A 320 5.96 0.28 -29.77
N ALA A 321 5.21 1.29 -29.31
CA ALA A 321 5.36 2.68 -29.69
C ALA A 321 5.17 3.58 -28.46
N PRO A 322 5.56 4.87 -28.49
CA PRO A 322 5.36 5.77 -27.36
C PRO A 322 3.91 5.78 -26.82
N PRO A 323 2.85 5.77 -27.66
CA PRO A 323 1.47 5.73 -27.17
C PRO A 323 0.88 4.32 -27.05
N VAL A 324 1.59 3.25 -27.43
CA VAL A 324 1.02 1.89 -27.51
C VAL A 324 1.82 0.90 -26.68
N THR A 325 1.17 0.34 -25.66
CA THR A 325 1.69 -0.77 -24.84
C THR A 325 0.84 -2.01 -25.04
N LEU A 326 1.50 -3.13 -25.27
CA LEU A 326 0.88 -4.45 -25.38
C LEU A 326 1.23 -5.27 -24.15
N THR A 327 0.23 -5.88 -23.52
CA THR A 327 0.41 -6.77 -22.38
C THR A 327 -0.14 -8.14 -22.71
N PHE A 328 0.72 -9.16 -22.68
CA PHE A 328 0.33 -10.57 -22.75
C PHE A 328 0.33 -11.15 -21.34
N ALA A 329 -0.75 -11.82 -20.96
CA ALA A 329 -0.86 -12.58 -19.71
C ALA A 329 -1.20 -14.04 -20.03
N ALA A 330 -0.50 -14.99 -19.42
CA ALA A 330 -0.75 -16.42 -19.60
C ALA A 330 -0.66 -17.14 -18.25
N GLU A 331 -1.71 -17.87 -17.89
CA GLU A 331 -1.76 -18.76 -16.71
C GLU A 331 -1.94 -20.19 -17.18
N ILE A 332 -1.14 -21.11 -16.65
CA ILE A 332 -1.25 -22.54 -16.89
C ILE A 332 -1.37 -23.22 -15.53
N ASP A 333 -2.52 -23.85 -15.28
CA ASP A 333 -2.70 -24.76 -14.15
C ASP A 333 -2.45 -26.19 -14.66
N GLN A 334 -1.31 -26.76 -14.29
CA GLN A 334 -0.88 -28.08 -14.77
C GLN A 334 -1.68 -29.22 -14.14
N TRP A 335 -2.22 -29.03 -12.93
CA TRP A 335 -2.99 -30.08 -12.26
C TRP A 335 -4.40 -30.19 -12.85
N LYS A 336 -5.02 -29.05 -13.18
CA LYS A 336 -6.36 -29.00 -13.76
C LYS A 336 -6.35 -28.98 -15.29
N ASN A 337 -5.18 -28.90 -15.92
CA ASN A 337 -5.00 -28.70 -17.36
C ASN A 337 -5.85 -27.55 -17.91
N THR A 338 -5.95 -26.46 -17.15
CA THR A 338 -6.68 -25.26 -17.58
C THR A 338 -5.70 -24.16 -17.94
N HIS A 339 -5.91 -23.54 -19.10
CA HIS A 339 -5.10 -22.43 -19.58
C HIS A 339 -5.96 -21.17 -19.60
N LYS A 340 -5.44 -20.07 -19.06
CA LYS A 340 -6.04 -18.75 -19.22
C LYS A 340 -5.07 -17.88 -19.99
N LEU A 341 -5.56 -17.28 -21.06
CA LEU A 341 -4.77 -16.36 -21.89
C LEU A 341 -5.47 -15.00 -21.89
N GLY A 342 -4.67 -13.96 -21.74
CA GLY A 342 -5.08 -12.58 -21.73
C GLY A 342 -4.22 -11.76 -22.69
N LEU A 343 -4.85 -10.89 -23.47
CA LEU A 343 -4.19 -9.89 -24.27
C LEU A 343 -4.79 -8.52 -23.97
N ALA A 344 -3.96 -7.58 -23.52
CA ALA A 344 -4.37 -6.19 -23.34
C ALA A 344 -3.61 -5.28 -24.29
N VAL A 345 -4.32 -4.31 -24.85
CA VAL A 345 -3.75 -3.18 -25.59
C VAL A 345 -4.09 -1.93 -24.83
N SER A 346 -3.07 -1.18 -24.39
CA SER A 346 -3.30 0.14 -23.82
C SER A 346 -2.78 1.21 -24.78
N LEU A 347 -3.66 2.14 -25.10
CA LEU A 347 -3.43 3.27 -25.98
C LEU A 347 -3.49 4.54 -25.14
N GLU A 348 -2.38 5.27 -25.10
CA GLU A 348 -2.30 6.58 -24.46
C GLU A 348 -2.38 7.67 -25.55
N GLY A 349 -3.55 8.30 -25.66
CA GLY A 349 -3.76 9.49 -26.46
C GLY A 349 -3.39 10.73 -25.65
N ALA A 350 -2.22 11.30 -25.87
CA ALA A 350 -1.94 12.66 -25.45
C ALA A 350 -2.57 13.64 -26.46
N PRO A 351 -3.27 14.70 -26.03
CA PRO A 351 -3.65 15.81 -26.88
C PRO A 351 -2.38 16.48 -27.41
N GLU A 352 -2.43 16.96 -28.66
CA GLU A 352 -1.30 17.54 -29.39
C GLU A 352 -0.56 18.62 -28.57
N GLU A 353 -1.27 19.40 -27.74
CA GLU A 353 -0.67 20.43 -26.89
C GLU A 353 0.31 19.89 -25.83
N LEU A 354 0.08 18.68 -25.28
CA LEU A 354 0.99 18.06 -24.33
C LEU A 354 2.18 17.38 -25.01
N GLN A 355 2.00 16.94 -26.26
CA GLN A 355 3.10 16.49 -27.11
C GLN A 355 3.99 17.67 -27.51
N GLU A 356 3.41 18.83 -27.87
CA GLU A 356 4.16 20.06 -28.15
C GLU A 356 4.90 20.61 -26.92
N ILE A 357 4.32 20.52 -25.72
CA ILE A 357 4.99 20.93 -24.47
C ILE A 357 6.12 19.94 -24.09
N ALA A 358 5.95 18.64 -24.34
CA ALA A 358 6.99 17.64 -24.13
C ALA A 358 8.11 17.70 -25.19
N GLU A 359 7.80 18.17 -26.40
CA GLU A 359 8.74 18.36 -27.51
C GLU A 359 9.48 19.71 -27.45
N ARG A 360 9.02 20.69 -26.65
CA ARG A 360 9.77 21.94 -26.41
C ARG A 360 11.00 21.69 -25.51
N PRO A 361 12.23 21.90 -26.02
CA PRO A 361 13.47 21.59 -25.30
C PRO A 361 13.80 22.56 -24.14
N GLU A 362 13.03 23.62 -23.93
CA GLU A 362 13.36 24.69 -22.96
C GLU A 362 13.14 24.33 -21.48
N ASN A 363 12.54 23.17 -21.17
CA ASN A 363 12.29 22.73 -19.77
C ASN A 363 13.19 21.59 -19.28
N GLN A 364 14.20 21.15 -20.04
CA GLN A 364 15.16 20.13 -19.57
C GLN A 364 16.06 20.61 -18.41
N SER A 365 16.09 21.91 -18.11
CA SER A 365 16.90 22.50 -17.03
C SER A 365 16.17 22.73 -15.70
N ALA A 366 14.92 22.28 -15.54
CA ALA A 366 14.16 22.43 -14.30
C ALA A 366 13.60 21.10 -13.75
N LEU A 367 14.34 20.00 -13.91
CA LEU A 367 14.10 18.77 -13.15
C LEU A 367 14.74 18.91 -11.76
N PRO A 368 13.99 18.99 -10.65
CA PRO A 368 14.56 18.71 -9.34
C PRO A 368 14.95 17.22 -9.26
N PRO A 369 16.02 16.88 -8.52
CA PRO A 369 16.58 15.53 -8.51
C PRO A 369 15.57 14.50 -7.98
N PRO A 370 15.69 13.23 -8.43
CA PRO A 370 14.78 12.17 -8.04
C PRO A 370 14.87 11.91 -6.53
N ILE A 371 13.72 11.94 -5.86
CA ILE A 371 13.52 11.29 -4.56
C ILE A 371 13.07 9.86 -4.83
#